data_AF-A0A945DZ12-F1
#
_entry.id   AF-A0A945DZ12-F1
#
_cell.length_a   1.000
_cell.length_b   1.000
_cell.length_c   1.000
_cell.angle_alpha   90.00
_cell.angle_beta   90.00
_cell.angle_gamma   90.00
#
_symmetry.space_group_name_H-M   'P 1'
#
loop_
_entity.id
_entity.type
_entity.pdbx_description
1 polymer ?
#
loop_
_entity_poly.entity_id
_entity_poly.type
_entity_poly.pdbx_seq_one_letter_code
_entity_poly.pdbx_strand_id
1 'polypeptide(L)'
;MGGRNSRKAKRAAELPDNMKPVRPGLEGGLYKPLNESDLPRIHEAVLQVLETIGLGQPIPSCIEACIAVGCTVAENGRLLFPRQVVEDSLKKAGRNITLYGAIPKYDIQLSGKRVYFGTAGAAVHIVDPISREYRESTVADLYDIARLCDTLEHIHFFQRSMVCRDLEDIREMDLNTCYASISGTQKHVGTSFSFPETVNEAIQMLHLISGSETAWRERPFVSMSCCFVVPPLKFAEDASACLEAGVRGGMPILLLSAGQA
;
A
#
# COMPACT_ATOMS: atom_id res chain seq x y z
N MET A 1 18.76 3.68 48.65
CA MET A 1 18.36 4.19 47.31
C MET A 1 16.91 4.64 47.37
N GLY A 2 16.66 5.95 47.24
CA GLY A 2 15.41 6.59 47.65
C GLY A 2 14.23 6.45 46.69
N GLY A 3 13.01 6.48 47.24
CA GLY A 3 11.74 6.28 46.53
C GLY A 3 11.42 7.26 45.39
N ARG A 4 12.25 8.30 45.16
CA ARG A 4 12.14 9.20 44.00
C ARG A 4 12.75 8.59 42.74
N ASN A 5 13.89 7.89 42.87
CA ASN A 5 14.52 7.22 41.73
C ASN A 5 13.71 5.99 41.29
N SER A 6 13.11 5.25 42.23
CA SER A 6 12.20 4.15 41.90
C SER A 6 10.90 4.63 41.23
N ARG A 7 10.35 5.78 41.63
CA ARG A 7 9.19 6.40 40.96
C ARG A 7 9.51 6.93 39.57
N LYS A 8 10.71 7.50 39.36
CA LYS A 8 11.19 7.87 38.01
C LYS A 8 11.38 6.64 37.13
N ALA A 9 12.03 5.58 37.64
CA ALA A 9 12.20 4.33 36.92
C ALA A 9 10.87 3.67 36.57
N LYS A 10 9.89 3.66 37.48
CA LYS A 10 8.53 3.14 37.20
C LYS A 10 7.75 3.96 36.18
N ARG A 11 7.98 5.27 36.09
CA ARG A 11 7.34 6.14 35.07
C ARG A 11 8.03 6.07 33.71
N ALA A 12 9.31 5.72 33.69
CA ALA A 12 10.10 5.54 32.47
C ALA A 12 10.06 4.10 31.95
N ALA A 13 9.57 3.15 32.75
CA ALA A 13 9.35 1.78 32.32
C ALA A 13 8.21 1.72 31.29
N GLU A 14 8.36 0.87 30.28
CA GLU A 14 7.32 0.61 29.30
C GLU A 14 6.03 0.13 29.99
N LEU A 15 4.89 0.64 29.51
CA LEU A 15 3.61 0.16 29.95
C LEU A 15 3.43 -1.29 29.49
N PRO A 16 2.85 -2.17 30.32
CA PRO A 16 2.39 -3.48 29.88
C PRO A 16 1.50 -3.34 28.63
N ASP A 17 1.56 -4.29 27.70
CA ASP A 17 0.84 -4.18 26.41
C ASP A 17 -0.66 -3.96 26.55
N ASN A 18 -1.28 -4.50 27.60
CA ASN A 18 -2.71 -4.32 27.90
C ASN A 18 -3.06 -2.93 28.45
N MET A 19 -2.06 -2.12 28.80
CA MET A 19 -2.20 -0.75 29.32
C MET A 19 -1.74 0.31 28.32
N LYS A 20 -1.20 -0.09 27.16
CA LYS A 20 -0.78 0.86 26.13
C LYS A 20 -1.99 1.62 25.59
N PRO A 21 -1.93 2.97 25.54
CA PRO A 21 -3.07 3.80 25.12
C PRO A 21 -3.34 3.68 23.61
N VAL A 22 -2.31 3.37 22.83
CA VAL A 22 -2.39 3.14 21.39
C VAL A 22 -1.95 1.70 21.13
N ARG A 23 -2.75 0.97 20.37
CA ARG A 23 -2.48 -0.40 19.93
C ARG A 23 -2.83 -0.55 18.46
N PRO A 24 -2.16 -1.44 17.72
CA PRO A 24 -2.54 -1.77 16.35
C PRO A 24 -3.99 -2.21 16.28
N GLY A 25 -4.74 -1.67 15.32
CA GLY A 25 -6.11 -2.10 15.04
C GLY A 25 -7.15 -1.63 16.05
N LEU A 26 -6.98 -0.43 16.62
CA LEU A 26 -8.04 0.27 17.35
C LEU A 26 -9.29 0.45 16.48
N GLU A 27 -10.47 0.38 17.07
CA GLU A 27 -11.72 0.53 16.32
C GLU A 27 -11.99 2.00 15.97
N GLY A 28 -12.21 2.26 14.68
CA GLY A 28 -12.60 3.55 14.14
C GLY A 28 -14.03 3.58 13.58
N GLY A 29 -14.27 4.49 12.64
CA GLY A 29 -15.54 4.57 11.88
C GLY A 29 -16.75 5.05 12.69
N LEU A 30 -16.52 5.91 13.69
CA LEU A 30 -17.54 6.64 14.44
C LEU A 30 -18.05 7.86 13.67
N TYR A 31 -17.15 8.57 13.00
CA TYR A 31 -17.51 9.73 12.18
C TYR A 31 -18.09 9.27 10.84
N LYS A 32 -19.35 9.62 10.58
CA LYS A 32 -20.09 9.33 9.35
C LYS A 32 -20.61 10.63 8.74
N PRO A 33 -19.89 11.26 7.79
CA PRO A 33 -20.26 12.57 7.25
C PRO A 33 -21.40 12.50 6.22
N LEU A 34 -21.73 11.32 5.69
CA LEU A 34 -22.80 11.11 4.72
C LEU A 34 -24.06 10.59 5.41
N ASN A 35 -25.22 11.05 4.98
CA ASN A 35 -26.48 10.47 5.41
C ASN A 35 -26.67 9.08 4.80
N GLU A 36 -27.38 8.19 5.50
CA GLU A 36 -27.62 6.83 5.01
C GLU A 36 -28.40 6.82 3.68
N SER A 37 -29.28 7.80 3.47
CA SER A 37 -30.02 7.99 2.22
C SER A 37 -29.15 8.40 1.04
N ASP A 38 -27.97 8.97 1.28
CA ASP A 38 -27.06 9.43 0.23
C ASP A 38 -26.25 8.26 -0.35
N LEU A 39 -26.01 7.21 0.43
CA LEU A 39 -25.17 6.08 0.05
C LEU A 39 -25.68 5.34 -1.21
N PRO A 40 -26.97 4.95 -1.31
CA PRO A 40 -27.47 4.30 -2.52
C PRO A 40 -27.39 5.19 -3.76
N ARG A 41 -27.58 6.52 -3.60
CA ARG A 41 -27.50 7.47 -4.72
C ARG A 41 -26.08 7.60 -5.24
N ILE A 42 -25.09 7.69 -4.34
CA ILE A 42 -23.67 7.73 -4.71
C ILE A 42 -23.28 6.43 -5.41
N HIS A 43 -23.68 5.28 -4.84
CA HIS A 43 -23.40 3.98 -5.45
C HIS A 43 -24.00 3.87 -6.86
N GLU A 44 -25.27 4.26 -7.02
CA GLU A 44 -25.96 4.28 -8.31
C GLU A 44 -25.25 5.20 -9.33
N ALA A 45 -24.80 6.38 -8.91
CA ALA A 45 -24.04 7.28 -9.78
C ALA A 45 -22.69 6.68 -10.21
N VAL A 46 -21.96 6.00 -9.31
CA VAL A 46 -20.72 5.30 -9.67
C VAL A 46 -20.98 4.21 -10.69
N LEU A 47 -22.01 3.39 -10.48
CA LEU A 47 -22.40 2.33 -11.39
C LEU A 47 -22.79 2.89 -12.77
N GLN A 48 -23.59 3.95 -12.81
CA GLN A 48 -23.94 4.62 -14.06
C GLN A 48 -22.70 5.14 -14.80
N VAL A 49 -21.77 5.80 -14.09
CA VAL A 49 -20.52 6.29 -14.70
C VAL A 49 -19.70 5.13 -15.26
N LEU A 50 -19.52 4.05 -14.53
CA LEU A 50 -18.74 2.90 -15.00
C LEU A 50 -19.39 2.19 -16.19
N GLU A 51 -20.72 2.13 -16.23
CA GLU A 51 -21.50 1.47 -17.29
C GLU A 51 -21.57 2.32 -18.57
N THR A 52 -21.78 3.63 -18.46
CA THR A 52 -22.04 4.50 -19.63
C THR A 52 -20.82 5.30 -20.09
N ILE A 53 -19.89 5.61 -19.17
CA ILE A 53 -18.68 6.39 -19.46
C ILE A 53 -17.45 5.48 -19.44
N GLY A 54 -17.34 4.59 -18.44
CA GLY A 54 -16.21 3.66 -18.29
C GLY A 54 -14.87 4.34 -18.04
N LEU A 55 -13.78 3.61 -18.26
CA LEU A 55 -12.40 4.09 -18.12
C LEU A 55 -11.64 4.04 -19.45
N GLY A 56 -10.84 5.06 -19.74
CA GLY A 56 -10.01 5.13 -20.94
C GLY A 56 -8.62 4.53 -20.75
N GLN A 57 -7.91 4.31 -21.86
CA GLN A 57 -6.52 3.81 -21.91
C GLN A 57 -6.27 2.47 -21.16
N PRO A 58 -7.19 1.48 -21.19
CA PRO A 58 -6.88 0.17 -20.63
C PRO A 58 -5.75 -0.50 -21.44
N ILE A 59 -4.84 -1.19 -20.75
CA ILE A 59 -3.84 -2.04 -21.40
C ILE A 59 -4.52 -3.26 -22.05
N PRO A 60 -3.95 -3.86 -23.11
CA PRO A 60 -4.57 -4.98 -23.83
C PRO A 60 -5.00 -6.15 -22.92
N SER A 61 -4.14 -6.56 -21.99
CA SER A 61 -4.44 -7.64 -21.04
C SER A 61 -5.61 -7.29 -20.09
N CYS A 62 -5.78 -6.02 -19.74
CA CYS A 62 -6.91 -5.53 -18.95
C CYS A 62 -8.21 -5.62 -19.76
N ILE A 63 -8.19 -5.25 -21.04
CA ILE A 63 -9.34 -5.38 -21.95
C ILE A 63 -9.74 -6.86 -22.03
N GLU A 64 -8.79 -7.75 -22.31
CA GLU A 64 -9.05 -9.20 -22.42
C GLU A 64 -9.67 -9.76 -21.14
N ALA A 65 -9.07 -9.47 -19.97
CA ALA A 65 -9.56 -9.94 -18.68
C ALA A 65 -10.97 -9.41 -18.36
N CYS A 66 -11.25 -8.16 -18.70
CA CYS A 66 -12.55 -7.55 -18.43
C CYS A 66 -13.64 -8.05 -19.40
N ILE A 67 -13.33 -8.22 -20.68
CA ILE A 67 -14.26 -8.79 -21.66
C ILE A 67 -14.62 -10.23 -21.28
N ALA A 68 -13.65 -11.01 -20.79
CA ALA A 68 -13.88 -12.39 -20.34
C ALA A 68 -14.92 -12.51 -19.21
N VAL A 69 -15.18 -11.42 -18.46
CA VAL A 69 -16.18 -11.36 -17.40
C VAL A 69 -17.41 -10.54 -17.76
N GLY A 70 -17.54 -10.11 -19.02
CA GLY A 70 -18.73 -9.44 -19.55
C GLY A 70 -18.63 -7.92 -19.69
N CYS A 71 -17.46 -7.31 -19.49
CA CYS A 71 -17.25 -5.90 -19.86
C CYS A 71 -17.23 -5.72 -21.39
N THR A 72 -17.40 -4.48 -21.85
CA THR A 72 -17.37 -4.13 -23.27
C THR A 72 -16.46 -2.93 -23.51
N VAL A 73 -16.01 -2.74 -24.75
CA VAL A 73 -15.26 -1.55 -25.16
C VAL A 73 -16.15 -0.70 -26.05
N ALA A 74 -16.35 0.55 -25.68
CA ALA A 74 -17.12 1.51 -26.46
C ALA A 74 -16.38 1.90 -27.75
N GLU A 75 -17.10 2.48 -28.72
CA GLU A 75 -16.51 2.94 -30.00
C GLU A 75 -15.34 3.92 -29.82
N ASN A 76 -15.34 4.68 -28.72
CA ASN A 76 -14.27 5.61 -28.35
C ASN A 76 -13.09 4.96 -27.60
N GLY A 77 -13.05 3.62 -27.52
CA GLY A 77 -11.98 2.85 -26.89
C GLY A 77 -12.03 2.81 -25.36
N ARG A 78 -13.10 3.29 -24.73
CA ARG A 78 -13.26 3.22 -23.26
C ARG A 78 -13.82 1.86 -22.85
N LEU A 79 -13.25 1.29 -21.79
CA LEU A 79 -13.72 0.06 -21.17
C LEU A 79 -14.93 0.37 -20.28
N LEU A 80 -16.08 -0.19 -20.61
CA LEU A 80 -17.33 -0.07 -19.90
C LEU A 80 -17.54 -1.27 -18.99
N PHE A 81 -18.05 -1.03 -17.78
CA PHE A 81 -18.27 -2.06 -16.77
C PHE A 81 -19.76 -2.16 -16.47
N PRO A 82 -20.46 -3.20 -16.98
CA PRO A 82 -21.86 -3.42 -16.63
C PRO A 82 -22.04 -3.60 -15.13
N ARG A 83 -23.17 -3.12 -14.61
CA ARG A 83 -23.50 -3.15 -13.17
C ARG A 83 -23.29 -4.52 -12.53
N GLN A 84 -23.81 -5.54 -13.20
CA GLN A 84 -23.73 -6.92 -12.74
C GLN A 84 -22.28 -7.38 -12.56
N VAL A 85 -21.36 -6.98 -13.46
CA VAL A 85 -19.94 -7.33 -13.37
C VAL A 85 -19.30 -6.69 -12.14
N VAL A 86 -19.61 -5.43 -11.86
CA VAL A 86 -19.12 -4.72 -10.67
C VAL A 86 -19.65 -5.37 -9.39
N GLU A 87 -20.96 -5.62 -9.32
CA GLU A 87 -21.60 -6.24 -8.16
C GLU A 87 -21.07 -7.65 -7.87
N ASP A 88 -20.90 -8.48 -8.91
CA ASP A 88 -20.40 -9.84 -8.75
C ASP A 88 -18.92 -9.86 -8.37
N SER A 89 -18.13 -8.90 -8.87
CA SER A 89 -16.75 -8.70 -8.44
C SER A 89 -16.67 -8.33 -6.96
N LEU A 90 -17.54 -7.43 -6.49
CA LEU A 90 -17.61 -7.03 -5.08
C LEU A 90 -17.98 -8.20 -4.15
N LYS A 91 -18.85 -9.12 -4.59
CA LYS A 91 -19.22 -10.34 -3.83
C LYS A 91 -18.04 -11.31 -3.70
N LYS A 92 -17.20 -11.41 -4.73
CA LYS A 92 -16.01 -12.30 -4.75
C LYS A 92 -14.80 -11.71 -4.02
N ALA A 93 -14.75 -10.39 -3.89
CA ALA A 93 -13.60 -9.71 -3.29
C ALA A 93 -13.34 -10.19 -1.85
N GLY A 94 -12.08 -10.49 -1.56
CA GLY A 94 -11.64 -10.92 -0.23
C GLY A 94 -12.03 -9.94 0.86
N ARG A 95 -12.33 -10.46 2.05
CA ARG A 95 -12.65 -9.69 3.26
C ARG A 95 -11.76 -10.20 4.39
N ASN A 96 -11.45 -9.33 5.35
CA ASN A 96 -10.67 -9.67 6.54
C ASN A 96 -9.28 -10.23 6.17
N ILE A 97 -8.55 -9.51 5.31
CA ILE A 97 -7.22 -9.91 4.86
C ILE A 97 -6.16 -9.59 5.93
N THR A 98 -5.05 -10.32 5.91
CA THR A 98 -3.88 -10.04 6.75
C THR A 98 -2.78 -9.45 5.89
N LEU A 99 -2.23 -8.31 6.30
CA LEU A 99 -0.95 -7.83 5.79
C LEU A 99 0.15 -8.36 6.70
N TYR A 100 1.04 -9.18 6.17
CA TYR A 100 2.05 -9.86 6.96
C TYR A 100 3.25 -8.96 7.24
N GLY A 101 3.79 -9.02 8.46
CA GLY A 101 5.15 -8.53 8.70
C GLY A 101 6.18 -9.54 8.21
N ALA A 102 7.45 -9.14 8.16
CA ALA A 102 8.56 -10.08 7.95
C ALA A 102 8.58 -11.16 9.04
N ILE A 103 8.08 -10.84 10.24
CA ILE A 103 7.78 -11.79 11.31
C ILE A 103 6.32 -11.67 11.80
N PRO A 104 5.73 -12.75 12.35
CA PRO A 104 4.32 -12.77 12.77
C PRO A 104 3.92 -11.70 13.79
N LYS A 105 4.89 -11.21 14.58
CA LYS A 105 4.66 -10.14 15.57
C LYS A 105 4.07 -8.87 14.95
N TYR A 106 4.38 -8.58 13.68
CA TYR A 106 3.96 -7.37 12.99
C TYR A 106 2.84 -7.60 11.97
N ASP A 107 2.17 -8.76 12.02
CA ASP A 107 1.00 -9.03 11.18
C ASP A 107 -0.15 -8.07 11.51
N ILE A 108 -0.79 -7.53 10.48
CA ILE A 108 -1.87 -6.55 10.55
C ILE A 108 -3.16 -7.18 10.01
N GLN A 109 -4.19 -7.21 10.84
CA GLN A 109 -5.50 -7.72 10.43
C GLN A 109 -6.36 -6.59 9.85
N LEU A 110 -6.52 -6.53 8.53
CA LEU A 110 -7.40 -5.60 7.85
C LEU A 110 -8.85 -6.14 7.87
N SER A 111 -9.49 -6.00 9.02
CA SER A 111 -10.87 -6.44 9.25
C SER A 111 -11.72 -5.34 9.90
N GLY A 112 -13.01 -5.33 9.56
CA GLY A 112 -14.00 -4.42 10.13
C GLY A 112 -13.60 -2.95 10.05
N LYS A 113 -13.46 -2.31 11.22
CA LYS A 113 -13.12 -0.89 11.36
C LYS A 113 -11.76 -0.65 12.03
N ARG A 114 -10.88 -1.65 11.99
CA ARG A 114 -9.55 -1.57 12.62
C ARG A 114 -8.69 -0.51 11.92
N VAL A 115 -8.08 0.35 12.71
CA VAL A 115 -7.22 1.45 12.24
C VAL A 115 -5.76 1.10 12.53
N TYR A 116 -4.93 1.32 11.50
CA TYR A 116 -3.49 1.17 11.57
C TYR A 116 -2.85 2.47 11.07
N PHE A 117 -1.63 2.71 11.51
CA PHE A 117 -0.85 3.89 11.17
C PHE A 117 0.40 3.41 10.47
N GLY A 118 0.79 4.10 9.43
CA GLY A 118 2.05 3.86 8.74
C GLY A 118 2.62 5.18 8.32
N THR A 119 3.88 5.15 7.92
CA THR A 119 4.40 6.19 7.02
C THR A 119 3.63 6.16 5.71
N ALA A 120 3.83 7.18 4.89
CA ALA A 120 3.33 7.28 3.53
C ALA A 120 4.13 8.34 2.77
N GLY A 121 3.86 8.44 1.47
CA GLY A 121 4.42 9.46 0.61
C GLY A 121 5.40 8.88 -0.40
N ALA A 122 6.22 9.78 -0.94
CA ALA A 122 7.30 9.52 -1.88
C ALA A 122 8.06 10.84 -2.01
N ALA A 123 8.44 11.44 -0.88
CA ALA A 123 9.16 12.70 -0.87
C ALA A 123 10.50 12.55 -1.62
N VAL A 124 10.83 13.52 -2.48
CA VAL A 124 12.12 13.55 -3.20
C VAL A 124 13.18 14.34 -2.44
N HIS A 125 12.77 15.06 -1.39
CA HIS A 125 13.65 15.80 -0.49
C HIS A 125 13.47 15.34 0.96
N ILE A 126 14.53 15.46 1.75
CA ILE A 126 14.55 15.29 3.20
C ILE A 126 15.08 16.58 3.85
N VAL A 127 14.56 16.90 5.04
CA VAL A 127 15.18 17.89 5.92
C VAL A 127 16.26 17.18 6.73
N ASP A 128 17.51 17.60 6.55
CA ASP A 128 18.62 17.08 7.35
C ASP A 128 18.39 17.41 8.83
N PRO A 129 18.41 16.41 9.75
CA PRO A 129 18.06 16.64 11.15
C PRO A 129 19.09 17.48 11.90
N ILE A 130 20.32 17.62 11.39
CA ILE A 130 21.40 18.39 12.00
C ILE A 130 21.44 19.80 11.41
N SER A 131 21.58 19.94 10.09
CA SER A 131 21.69 21.26 9.45
C SER A 131 20.35 21.98 9.30
N ARG A 132 19.23 21.23 9.29
CA ARG A 132 17.87 21.70 9.00
C ARG A 132 17.68 22.23 7.58
N GLU A 133 18.58 21.88 6.67
CA GLU A 133 18.48 22.23 5.25
C GLU A 133 17.80 21.10 4.48
N TYR A 134 17.13 21.47 3.39
CA TYR A 134 16.58 20.50 2.45
C TYR A 134 17.67 19.99 1.51
N ARG A 135 17.68 18.67 1.30
CA ARG A 135 18.50 18.02 0.28
C ARG A 135 17.73 16.87 -0.37
N GLU A 136 18.20 16.42 -1.52
CA GLU A 136 17.70 15.20 -2.16
C GLU A 136 17.82 14.01 -1.19
N SER A 137 16.81 13.13 -1.21
CA SER A 137 16.80 11.91 -0.39
C SER A 137 17.62 10.79 -1.02
N THR A 138 18.27 9.98 -0.18
CA THR A 138 19.16 8.88 -0.59
C THR A 138 18.60 7.52 -0.17
N VAL A 139 19.16 6.43 -0.69
CA VAL A 139 18.86 5.07 -0.20
C VAL A 139 19.17 4.93 1.30
N ALA A 140 20.25 5.56 1.76
CA ALA A 140 20.63 5.56 3.18
C ALA A 140 19.56 6.24 4.05
N ASP A 141 19.00 7.36 3.60
CA ASP A 141 17.90 8.03 4.31
C ASP A 141 16.66 7.14 4.42
N LEU A 142 16.31 6.45 3.33
CA LEU A 142 15.17 5.52 3.32
C LEU A 142 15.38 4.37 4.31
N TYR A 143 16.58 3.78 4.32
CA TYR A 143 16.96 2.72 5.26
C TYR A 143 16.89 3.19 6.72
N ASP A 144 17.44 4.37 7.02
CA ASP A 144 17.43 4.93 8.37
C ASP A 144 16.00 5.27 8.84
N ILE A 145 15.14 5.77 7.96
CA ILE A 145 13.73 6.01 8.28
C ILE A 145 13.00 4.68 8.51
N ALA A 146 13.24 3.64 7.70
CA ALA A 146 12.65 2.33 7.91
C ALA A 146 13.05 1.76 9.28
N ARG A 147 14.32 1.88 9.66
CA ARG A 147 14.82 1.49 11.00
C ARG A 147 14.21 2.29 12.12
N LEU A 148 14.08 3.60 11.94
CA LEU A 148 13.39 4.44 12.92
C LEU A 148 11.95 3.95 13.08
N CYS A 149 11.23 3.75 11.98
CA CYS A 149 9.86 3.27 11.98
C CYS A 149 9.72 1.91 12.65
N ASP A 150 10.69 1.01 12.53
CA ASP A 150 10.71 -0.28 13.22
C ASP A 150 10.58 -0.13 14.75
N THR A 151 11.26 0.88 15.31
CA THR A 151 11.26 1.19 16.75
C THR A 151 10.03 1.96 17.23
N LEU A 152 9.29 2.62 16.34
CA LEU A 152 8.15 3.45 16.71
C LEU A 152 6.92 2.58 17.03
N GLU A 153 6.52 2.55 18.30
CA GLU A 153 5.41 1.71 18.77
C GLU A 153 4.03 2.07 18.17
N HIS A 154 3.85 3.29 17.69
CA HIS A 154 2.59 3.77 17.12
C HIS A 154 2.56 3.72 15.59
N ILE A 155 3.66 3.33 14.94
CA ILE A 155 3.74 3.10 13.51
C ILE A 155 3.69 1.59 13.29
N HIS A 156 2.66 1.12 12.62
CA HIS A 156 2.30 -0.30 12.53
C HIS A 156 2.83 -0.96 11.24
N PHE A 157 2.93 -0.20 10.15
CA PHE A 157 3.54 -0.63 8.88
C PHE A 157 4.42 0.49 8.31
N PHE A 158 5.31 0.13 7.39
CA PHE A 158 6.19 1.07 6.72
C PHE A 158 5.80 1.17 5.25
N GLN A 159 5.05 2.20 4.87
CA GLN A 159 4.99 2.57 3.45
C GLN A 159 6.24 3.39 3.14
N ARG A 160 6.93 3.07 2.05
CA ARG A 160 8.04 3.86 1.51
C ARG A 160 7.69 5.36 1.60
N SER A 161 8.51 6.12 2.33
CA SER A 161 8.26 7.54 2.59
C SER A 161 8.92 8.47 1.58
N MET A 162 9.89 7.97 0.82
CA MET A 162 10.75 8.79 -0.04
C MET A 162 11.27 8.07 -1.28
N VAL A 163 11.56 8.86 -2.31
CA VAL A 163 12.19 8.42 -3.54
C VAL A 163 13.70 8.57 -3.40
N CYS A 164 14.46 7.51 -3.67
CA CYS A 164 15.91 7.57 -3.67
C CYS A 164 16.39 8.34 -4.91
N ARG A 165 17.10 9.44 -4.71
CA ARG A 165 17.55 10.37 -5.77
C ARG A 165 19.05 10.27 -6.05
N ASP A 166 19.75 9.45 -5.29
CA ASP A 166 21.15 9.05 -5.45
C ASP A 166 21.34 7.90 -6.46
N LEU A 167 20.25 7.43 -7.10
CA LEU A 167 20.26 6.40 -8.12
C LEU A 167 19.61 6.93 -9.41
N GLU A 168 20.37 6.94 -10.51
CA GLU A 168 19.90 7.44 -11.80
C GLU A 168 19.08 6.39 -12.58
N ASP A 169 19.47 5.11 -12.47
CA ASP A 169 18.74 4.01 -13.11
C ASP A 169 17.48 3.66 -12.32
N ILE A 170 16.32 3.69 -12.99
CA ILE A 170 15.01 3.50 -12.37
C ILE A 170 14.86 2.07 -11.82
N ARG A 171 15.40 1.07 -12.52
CA ARG A 171 15.34 -0.32 -12.08
C ARG A 171 16.19 -0.49 -10.81
N GLU A 172 17.39 0.06 -10.77
CA GLU A 172 18.22 0.08 -9.56
C GLU A 172 17.54 0.82 -8.42
N MET A 173 16.94 1.99 -8.69
CA MET A 173 16.19 2.77 -7.69
C MET A 173 15.06 1.95 -7.06
N ASP A 174 14.24 1.26 -7.85
CA ASP A 174 13.11 0.48 -7.36
C ASP A 174 13.56 -0.75 -6.57
N LEU A 175 14.56 -1.49 -7.06
CA LEU A 175 15.10 -2.66 -6.35
C LEU A 175 15.77 -2.28 -5.03
N ASN A 176 16.60 -1.23 -5.03
CA ASN A 176 17.24 -0.74 -3.81
C ASN A 176 16.22 -0.12 -2.84
N THR A 177 15.18 0.54 -3.33
CA THR A 177 14.07 1.02 -2.50
C THR A 177 13.41 -0.14 -1.76
N CYS A 178 13.03 -1.20 -2.49
CA CYS A 178 12.41 -2.38 -1.92
C CYS A 178 13.34 -3.04 -0.88
N TYR A 179 14.60 -3.29 -1.27
CA TYR A 179 15.60 -3.94 -0.42
C TYR A 179 15.94 -3.13 0.84
N ALA A 180 16.17 -1.82 0.71
CA ALA A 180 16.46 -0.96 1.86
C ALA A 180 15.28 -0.92 2.85
N SER A 181 14.04 -0.86 2.33
CA SER A 181 12.83 -0.86 3.16
C SER A 181 12.71 -2.15 3.99
N ILE A 182 12.80 -3.33 3.35
CA ILE A 182 12.67 -4.62 4.03
C ILE A 182 13.88 -4.98 4.90
N SER A 183 15.06 -4.41 4.61
CA SER A 183 16.24 -4.56 5.46
C SER A 183 16.18 -3.66 6.69
N GLY A 184 15.42 -2.56 6.62
CA GLY A 184 15.32 -1.57 7.69
C GLY A 184 14.23 -1.87 8.72
N THR A 185 13.17 -2.61 8.36
CA THR A 185 12.08 -2.93 9.29
C THR A 185 11.58 -4.36 9.15
N GLN A 186 11.10 -4.92 10.26
CA GLN A 186 10.41 -6.21 10.29
C GLN A 186 8.89 -6.07 10.11
N LYS A 187 8.37 -4.84 10.05
CA LYS A 187 6.95 -4.54 9.82
C LYS A 187 6.57 -4.80 8.36
N HIS A 188 5.27 -4.83 8.07
CA HIS A 188 4.81 -4.90 6.68
C HIS A 188 5.33 -3.69 5.90
N VAL A 189 5.86 -3.91 4.70
CA VAL A 189 6.39 -2.86 3.83
C VAL A 189 5.42 -2.59 2.67
N GLY A 190 5.11 -1.33 2.41
CA GLY A 190 4.50 -0.90 1.15
C GLY A 190 5.53 -0.19 0.29
N THR A 191 5.60 -0.50 -1.00
CA THR A 191 6.46 0.20 -1.98
C THR A 191 5.75 0.36 -3.32
N SER A 192 6.38 1.00 -4.30
CA SER A 192 5.90 1.12 -5.67
C SER A 192 7.00 0.69 -6.64
N PHE A 193 6.61 0.36 -7.86
CA PHE A 193 7.53 0.04 -8.95
C PHE A 193 7.12 0.80 -10.21
N SER A 194 8.10 1.07 -11.07
CA SER A 194 7.94 1.84 -12.29
C SER A 194 7.67 0.95 -13.50
N PHE A 195 8.23 -0.26 -13.52
CA PHE A 195 8.14 -1.20 -14.64
C PHE A 195 7.80 -2.63 -14.19
N PRO A 196 7.00 -3.39 -14.96
CA PRO A 196 6.59 -4.75 -14.61
C PRO A 196 7.75 -5.74 -14.55
N GLU A 197 8.80 -5.56 -15.36
CA GLU A 197 10.02 -6.36 -15.30
C GLU A 197 10.69 -6.22 -13.93
N THR A 198 10.78 -5.00 -13.42
CA THR A 198 11.33 -4.72 -12.10
C THR A 198 10.47 -5.28 -10.97
N VAL A 199 9.14 -5.31 -11.14
CA VAL A 199 8.24 -6.01 -10.20
C VAL A 199 8.58 -7.50 -10.15
N ASN A 200 8.77 -8.15 -11.31
CA ASN A 200 9.11 -9.57 -11.39
C ASN A 200 10.47 -9.87 -10.72
N GLU A 201 11.47 -9.02 -10.94
CA GLU A 201 12.77 -9.13 -10.29
C GLU A 201 12.70 -8.92 -8.78
N ALA A 202 11.92 -7.94 -8.32
CA ALA A 202 11.70 -7.71 -6.90
C ALA A 202 11.00 -8.92 -6.24
N ILE A 203 10.02 -9.54 -6.92
CA ILE A 203 9.36 -10.77 -6.44
C ILE A 203 10.38 -11.91 -6.30
N GLN A 204 11.29 -12.08 -7.27
CA GLN A 204 12.36 -13.10 -7.15
C GLN A 204 13.26 -12.84 -5.94
N MET A 205 13.64 -11.58 -5.70
CA MET A 205 14.36 -11.18 -4.49
C MET A 205 13.56 -11.52 -3.22
N LEU A 206 12.25 -11.26 -3.21
CA LEU A 206 11.37 -11.58 -2.07
C LEU A 206 11.20 -13.09 -1.85
N HIS A 207 11.22 -13.90 -2.92
CA HIS A 207 11.27 -15.36 -2.82
C HIS A 207 12.56 -15.82 -2.14
N LEU A 208 13.71 -15.24 -2.50
CA LEU A 208 14.98 -15.57 -1.86
C LEU A 208 14.98 -15.21 -0.37
N ILE A 209 14.42 -14.04 -0.02
CA ILE A 209 14.37 -13.56 1.37
C ILE A 209 13.38 -14.39 2.22
N SER A 210 12.24 -14.78 1.66
CA SER A 210 11.28 -15.66 2.32
C SER A 210 11.71 -17.14 2.34
N GLY A 211 12.70 -17.51 1.52
CA GLY A 211 13.23 -18.86 1.37
C GLY A 211 12.60 -19.68 0.24
N SER A 212 11.44 -19.27 -0.30
CA SER A 212 10.83 -19.87 -1.51
C SER A 212 9.64 -19.04 -2.01
N GLU A 213 9.19 -19.28 -3.25
CA GLU A 213 7.91 -18.74 -3.74
C GLU A 213 6.72 -19.16 -2.88
N THR A 214 6.69 -20.42 -2.42
CA THR A 214 5.62 -20.92 -1.55
C THR A 214 5.57 -20.14 -0.24
N ALA A 215 6.72 -19.95 0.42
CA ALA A 215 6.81 -19.17 1.66
C ALA A 215 6.39 -17.71 1.46
N TRP A 216 6.78 -17.09 0.34
CA TRP A 216 6.32 -15.75 -0.03
C TRP A 216 4.79 -15.69 -0.20
N ARG A 217 4.20 -16.62 -0.97
CA ARG A 217 2.75 -16.63 -1.24
C ARG A 217 1.92 -16.91 0.00
N GLU A 218 2.45 -17.71 0.94
CA GLU A 218 1.79 -17.94 2.23
C GLU A 218 1.78 -16.68 3.10
N ARG A 219 2.87 -15.89 3.08
CA ARG A 219 3.05 -14.72 3.94
C ARG A 219 3.70 -13.54 3.20
N PRO A 220 3.00 -12.89 2.26
CA PRO A 220 3.57 -11.76 1.54
C PRO A 220 3.72 -10.55 2.46
N PHE A 221 4.97 -10.22 2.79
CA PHE A 221 5.31 -9.14 3.73
C PHE A 221 5.61 -7.79 3.06
N VAL A 222 5.47 -7.73 1.73
CA VAL A 222 5.53 -6.49 0.94
C VAL A 222 4.23 -6.33 0.16
N SER A 223 3.69 -5.12 0.12
CA SER A 223 2.60 -4.72 -0.78
C SER A 223 3.05 -3.68 -1.79
N MET A 224 2.35 -3.62 -2.92
CA MET A 224 2.55 -2.59 -3.92
C MET A 224 1.46 -1.53 -3.85
N SER A 225 1.86 -0.28 -3.67
CA SER A 225 1.04 0.90 -3.89
C SER A 225 0.96 1.19 -5.37
N CYS A 226 -0.26 1.26 -5.91
CA CYS A 226 -0.48 1.42 -7.33
C CYS A 226 -1.55 2.48 -7.62
N CYS A 227 -1.12 3.60 -8.20
CA CYS A 227 -1.98 4.66 -8.73
C CYS A 227 -2.42 4.33 -10.17
N PHE A 228 -3.11 3.20 -10.33
CA PHE A 228 -3.50 2.66 -11.63
C PHE A 228 -4.56 3.50 -12.38
N VAL A 229 -5.24 4.42 -11.71
CA VAL A 229 -6.22 5.33 -12.33
C VAL A 229 -5.78 6.78 -12.17
N VAL A 230 -5.65 7.47 -13.30
CA VAL A 230 -5.39 8.91 -13.41
C VAL A 230 -6.71 9.64 -13.63
N PRO A 231 -7.05 10.62 -12.78
CA PRO A 231 -8.22 11.44 -13.00
C PRO A 231 -8.12 12.32 -14.27
N PRO A 232 -9.22 12.51 -15.01
CA PRO A 232 -10.50 11.82 -14.86
C PRO A 232 -10.56 10.49 -15.62
N LEU A 233 -10.81 9.38 -14.91
CA LEU A 233 -11.26 8.08 -15.44
C LEU A 233 -10.41 7.51 -16.59
N LYS A 234 -9.08 7.46 -16.43
CA LYS A 234 -8.16 6.77 -17.34
C LYS A 234 -7.25 5.85 -16.56
N PHE A 235 -6.90 4.71 -17.12
CA PHE A 235 -5.83 3.90 -16.57
C PHE A 235 -4.47 4.55 -16.85
N ALA A 236 -3.55 4.45 -15.91
CA ALA A 236 -2.13 4.64 -16.16
C ALA A 236 -1.57 3.31 -16.69
N GLU A 237 -1.04 3.31 -17.91
CA GLU A 237 -0.54 2.10 -18.59
C GLU A 237 0.58 1.41 -17.80
N ASP A 238 1.65 2.13 -17.47
CA ASP A 238 2.80 1.58 -16.73
C ASP A 238 2.41 1.05 -15.35
N ALA A 239 1.58 1.80 -14.63
CA ALA A 239 1.07 1.39 -13.32
C ALA A 239 0.16 0.16 -13.43
N SER A 240 -0.64 0.06 -14.48
CA SER A 240 -1.51 -1.10 -14.74
C SER A 240 -0.71 -2.34 -15.13
N ALA A 241 0.39 -2.18 -15.86
CA ALA A 241 1.29 -3.29 -16.16
C ALA A 241 2.00 -3.79 -14.89
N CYS A 242 2.48 -2.87 -14.04
CA CYS A 242 3.02 -3.23 -12.73
C CYS A 242 1.98 -3.94 -11.86
N LEU A 243 0.75 -3.41 -11.80
CA LEU A 243 -0.39 -4.00 -11.10
C LEU A 243 -0.58 -5.47 -11.48
N GLU A 244 -0.62 -5.78 -12.78
CA GLU A 244 -0.77 -7.15 -13.26
C GLU A 244 0.37 -8.05 -12.79
N ALA A 245 1.63 -7.59 -12.92
CA ALA A 245 2.80 -8.33 -12.46
C ALA A 245 2.74 -8.61 -10.96
N GLY A 246 2.38 -7.61 -10.15
CA GLY A 246 2.24 -7.74 -8.70
C GLY A 246 1.15 -8.73 -8.29
N VAL A 247 -0.03 -8.67 -8.93
CA VAL A 247 -1.13 -9.61 -8.67
C VAL A 247 -0.72 -11.05 -9.01
N ARG A 248 -0.11 -11.29 -10.18
CA ARG A 248 0.40 -12.62 -10.57
C ARG A 248 1.47 -13.13 -9.60
N GLY A 249 2.30 -12.22 -9.10
CA GLY A 249 3.32 -12.45 -8.09
C GLY A 249 2.81 -12.77 -6.68
N GLY A 250 1.50 -12.69 -6.43
CA GLY A 250 0.94 -12.89 -5.08
C GLY A 250 1.18 -11.71 -4.13
N MET A 251 1.54 -10.54 -4.66
CA MET A 251 1.73 -9.33 -3.87
C MET A 251 0.37 -8.67 -3.55
N PRO A 252 0.07 -8.34 -2.28
CA PRO A 252 -1.08 -7.50 -1.95
C PRO A 252 -0.94 -6.13 -2.62
N ILE A 253 -2.04 -5.62 -3.17
CA ILE A 253 -2.04 -4.34 -3.88
C ILE A 253 -2.88 -3.31 -3.14
N LEU A 254 -2.27 -2.17 -2.85
CA LEU A 254 -2.97 -0.97 -2.43
C LEU A 254 -3.35 -0.14 -3.67
N LEU A 255 -4.60 -0.29 -4.11
CA LEU A 255 -5.16 0.48 -5.22
C LEU A 255 -5.49 1.90 -4.76
N LEU A 256 -4.92 2.90 -5.43
CA LEU A 256 -5.04 4.32 -5.08
C LEU A 256 -5.58 5.10 -6.28
N SER A 257 -6.45 6.07 -6.00
CA SER A 257 -6.83 7.12 -6.95
C SER A 257 -6.87 8.45 -6.23
N ALA A 258 -6.12 9.43 -6.74
CA ALA A 258 -5.98 10.75 -6.13
C ALA A 258 -6.75 11.79 -6.94
N GLY A 259 -8.06 11.90 -6.71
CA GLY A 259 -8.89 12.95 -7.30
C GLY A 259 -8.45 14.34 -6.83
N GLN A 260 -8.23 15.25 -7.78
CA GLN A 260 -8.07 16.68 -7.50
C GLN A 260 -9.43 17.35 -7.74
N ALA A 261 -9.89 18.13 -6.76
CA ALA A 261 -11.17 18.85 -6.79
C ALA A 261 -10.96 20.31 -7.21
#